data_AF-A0A7C6UNW1-F1
#
_entry.id   AF-A0A7C6UNW1-F1
#
_cell.length_a   1.000
_cell.length_b   1.000
_cell.length_c   1.000
_cell.angle_alpha   90.00
_cell.angle_beta   90.00
_cell.angle_gamma   90.00
#
_symmetry.space_group_name_H-M   'P 1'
#
loop_
_entity.id
_entity.type
_entity.pdbx_description
1 polymer ?
#
loop_
_entity_poly.entity_id
_entity_poly.type
_entity_poly.pdbx_seq_one_letter_code
_entity_poly.pdbx_strand_id
1 'polypeptide(L)'
;MRTLSRIGNFLFYLLIFLILITCLGSVFLQRPFLFSVIRSNSMYPLLTRGDLVFVLPLSPTASVKIGDIILFKTEDDALSAQGWIMHRIIAGDVEKGFITKGDANKNTDQDSRNTQAIKREWVKAKTLTWGTHVLKCPLLGYPSLWTAKYRQSPYLLPGFALLLTVVLITTDGQKNKGKSKKSKLDLPLIYIGSGLVISLLLLASMLTTSQKINLEYEVANQQGILQGSAIGILQKGETAERFLAELKNKSFCP
;
A
#
# COMPACT_ATOMS: atom_id res chain seq x y z
N MET A 1 37.58 -7.00 16.85
CA MET A 1 36.74 -7.75 15.88
C MET A 1 35.37 -8.16 16.43
N ARG A 2 35.25 -8.73 17.65
CA ARG A 2 33.94 -9.13 18.22
C ARG A 2 32.97 -7.97 18.47
N THR A 3 33.46 -6.81 18.95
CA THR A 3 32.65 -5.60 19.18
C THR A 3 32.12 -4.98 17.89
N LEU A 4 32.95 -4.95 16.84
CA LEU A 4 32.55 -4.46 15.51
C LEU A 4 31.42 -5.33 14.90
N SER A 5 31.49 -6.66 15.06
CA SER A 5 30.40 -7.55 14.63
C SER A 5 29.11 -7.38 15.44
N ARG A 6 29.21 -7.04 16.73
CA ARG A 6 28.05 -6.78 17.60
C ARG A 6 27.37 -5.46 17.24
N ILE A 7 28.15 -4.42 16.95
CA ILE A 7 27.64 -3.13 16.47
C ILE A 7 26.99 -3.29 15.09
N GLY A 8 27.63 -4.02 14.18
CA GLY A 8 27.06 -4.34 12.87
C GLY A 8 25.74 -5.10 12.97
N ASN A 9 25.69 -6.14 13.82
CA ASN A 9 24.44 -6.88 14.07
C ASN A 9 23.37 -5.99 14.71
N PHE A 10 23.73 -5.13 15.67
CA PHE A 10 22.78 -4.21 16.28
C PHE A 10 22.19 -3.23 15.25
N LEU A 11 23.03 -2.62 14.40
CA LEU A 11 22.61 -1.76 13.31
C LEU A 11 21.70 -2.49 12.31
N PHE A 12 22.03 -3.74 11.99
CA PHE A 12 21.24 -4.58 11.10
C PHE A 12 19.85 -4.90 11.70
N TYR A 13 19.79 -5.30 12.97
CA TYR A 13 18.51 -5.54 13.66
C TYR A 13 17.69 -4.25 13.82
N LEU A 14 18.34 -3.12 14.10
CA LEU A 14 17.69 -1.80 14.15
C LEU A 14 17.09 -1.41 12.79
N LEU A 15 17.83 -1.65 11.70
CA LEU A 15 17.35 -1.42 10.34
C LEU A 15 16.12 -2.28 10.03
N ILE A 16 16.17 -3.59 10.34
CA ILE A 16 15.04 -4.51 10.16
C ILE A 16 13.84 -4.05 10.99
N PHE A 17 14.06 -3.65 12.24
CA PHE A 17 13.01 -3.16 13.14
C PHE A 17 12.35 -1.89 12.59
N LEU A 18 13.13 -0.94 12.05
CA LEU A 18 12.62 0.26 11.41
C LEU A 18 11.79 -0.07 10.16
N ILE A 19 12.26 -1.01 9.33
CA ILE A 19 11.53 -1.50 8.15
C ILE A 19 10.20 -2.14 8.56
N LEU A 20 10.19 -2.96 9.62
CA LEU A 20 8.98 -3.57 10.14
C LEU A 20 7.99 -2.52 10.68
N ILE A 21 8.44 -1.58 11.51
CA ILE A 21 7.58 -0.51 12.04
C ILE A 21 6.97 0.32 10.93
N THR A 22 7.76 0.70 9.91
CA THR A 22 7.25 1.50 8.80
C THR A 22 6.25 0.70 7.95
N CYS A 23 6.48 -0.60 7.76
CA CYS A 23 5.55 -1.49 7.07
C CYS A 23 4.24 -1.65 7.85
N LEU A 24 4.29 -1.99 9.15
CA LEU A 24 3.10 -2.09 10.01
C LEU A 24 2.38 -0.74 10.13
N GLY A 25 3.12 0.35 10.34
CA GLY A 25 2.56 1.70 10.40
C GLY A 25 1.82 2.09 9.13
N SER A 26 2.35 1.75 7.95
CA SER A 26 1.67 2.02 6.68
C SER A 26 0.34 1.26 6.52
N VAL A 27 0.25 0.04 7.06
CA VAL A 27 -0.97 -0.77 7.05
C VAL A 27 -2.00 -0.19 8.02
N PHE A 28 -1.59 0.17 9.24
CA PHE A 28 -2.50 0.71 10.26
C PHE A 28 -2.97 2.14 9.95
N LEU A 29 -2.07 3.02 9.51
CA LEU A 29 -2.39 4.44 9.29
C LEU A 29 -3.06 4.70 7.93
N GLN A 30 -3.10 3.71 7.03
CA GLN A 30 -3.59 3.84 5.64
C GLN A 30 -3.03 5.06 4.89
N ARG A 31 -1.87 5.57 5.32
CA ARG A 31 -1.20 6.75 4.79
C ARG A 31 0.30 6.46 4.65
N PRO A 32 0.95 7.02 3.63
CA PRO A 32 2.40 6.87 3.45
C PRO A 32 3.12 7.51 4.64
N PHE A 33 3.95 6.70 5.30
CA PHE A 33 4.71 7.09 6.48
C PHE A 33 6.19 7.19 6.11
N LEU A 34 6.75 8.41 6.19
CA LEU A 34 8.15 8.77 5.95
C LEU A 34 8.70 8.64 4.52
N PHE A 35 8.13 7.75 3.70
CA PHE A 35 8.53 7.60 2.30
C PHE A 35 7.33 7.28 1.40
N SER A 36 7.46 7.63 0.12
CA SER A 36 6.51 7.31 -0.94
C SER A 36 7.25 6.88 -2.19
N VAL A 37 6.68 5.93 -2.93
CA VAL A 37 7.27 5.37 -4.14
C VAL A 37 6.63 6.01 -5.37
N ILE A 38 7.48 6.48 -6.28
CA ILE A 38 7.03 7.11 -7.52
C ILE A 38 6.58 6.05 -8.53
N ARG A 39 5.33 6.16 -8.96
CA ARG A 39 4.66 5.18 -9.83
C ARG A 39 4.63 5.57 -11.31
N SER A 40 4.73 6.87 -11.59
CA SER A 40 4.64 7.48 -12.93
C SER A 40 5.83 8.38 -13.21
N ASN A 41 5.98 8.81 -14.45
CA ASN A 41 7.00 9.77 -14.87
C ASN A 41 6.46 11.21 -14.97
N SER A 42 5.36 11.55 -14.28
CA SER A 42 4.76 12.90 -14.34
C SER A 42 5.64 13.99 -13.74
N MET A 43 6.63 13.61 -12.94
CA MET A 43 7.58 14.52 -12.29
C MET A 43 8.98 14.47 -12.94
N TYR A 44 9.10 13.89 -14.16
CA TYR A 44 10.37 13.86 -14.89
C TYR A 44 10.84 15.28 -15.29
N PRO A 45 12.15 15.60 -15.26
CA PRO A 45 13.28 14.74 -14.90
C PRO A 45 13.58 14.66 -13.40
N LEU A 46 12.89 15.44 -12.57
CA LEU A 46 13.20 15.55 -11.15
C LEU A 46 12.97 14.24 -10.39
N LEU A 47 11.87 13.54 -10.68
CA LEU A 47 11.53 12.24 -10.11
C LEU A 47 11.14 11.26 -11.22
N THR A 48 11.64 10.04 -11.10
CA THR A 48 11.40 8.97 -12.08
C THR A 48 10.69 7.79 -11.43
N ARG A 49 9.97 7.01 -12.23
CA ARG A 49 9.32 5.78 -11.76
C ARG A 49 10.33 4.86 -11.08
N GLY A 50 9.98 4.41 -9.88
CA GLY A 50 10.83 3.54 -9.05
C GLY A 50 11.75 4.30 -8.09
N ASP A 51 11.74 5.63 -8.10
CA ASP A 51 12.39 6.42 -7.04
C ASP A 51 11.62 6.25 -5.71
N LEU A 52 12.38 6.09 -4.63
CA LEU A 52 11.87 6.17 -3.26
C LEU A 52 12.10 7.60 -2.74
N VAL A 53 11.03 8.34 -2.47
CA VAL A 53 11.10 9.74 -2.05
C VAL A 53 10.74 9.87 -0.59
N PHE A 54 11.55 10.63 0.16
CA PHE A 54 11.25 10.91 1.56
C PHE A 54 10.15 11.97 1.66
N VAL A 55 9.16 11.70 2.50
CA VAL A 55 8.01 12.59 2.70
C VAL A 55 7.81 12.84 4.18
N LEU A 56 7.52 14.10 4.51
CA LEU A 56 7.13 14.52 5.84
C LEU A 56 5.60 14.53 5.92
N PRO A 57 4.98 13.71 6.79
CA PRO A 57 3.57 13.80 7.08
C PRO A 57 3.22 15.22 7.54
N LEU A 58 2.17 15.79 6.97
CA LEU A 58 1.72 17.13 7.34
C LEU A 58 0.50 17.02 8.25
N SER A 59 0.53 17.77 9.36
CA SER A 59 -0.67 18.10 10.14
C SER A 59 -1.67 18.85 9.23
N PRO A 60 -3.00 18.73 9.44
CA PRO A 60 -3.99 19.54 8.73
C PRO A 60 -3.69 21.06 8.76
N THR A 61 -3.07 21.54 9.84
CA THR A 61 -2.75 22.96 10.06
C THR A 61 -1.38 23.39 9.52
N ALA A 62 -0.55 22.47 9.02
CA ALA A 62 0.78 22.82 8.54
C ALA A 62 0.69 23.67 7.26
N SER A 63 1.52 24.71 7.15
CA SER A 63 1.54 25.56 5.96
C SER A 63 2.19 24.83 4.79
N VAL A 64 1.65 25.10 3.59
CA VAL A 64 2.14 24.58 2.32
C VAL A 64 2.25 25.78 1.37
N LYS A 65 3.33 25.84 0.60
CA LYS A 65 3.66 26.99 -0.25
C LYS A 65 3.70 26.61 -1.72
N ILE A 66 3.57 27.62 -2.58
CA ILE A 66 3.82 27.48 -4.02
C ILE A 66 5.26 26.99 -4.22
N GLY A 67 5.43 26.02 -5.13
CA GLY A 67 6.69 25.35 -5.40
C GLY A 67 6.89 24.05 -4.61
N ASP A 68 6.11 23.81 -3.55
CA ASP A 68 6.17 22.57 -2.78
C ASP A 68 5.67 21.38 -3.60
N ILE A 69 6.35 20.24 -3.48
CA ILE A 69 5.88 18.97 -4.02
C ILE A 69 5.14 18.23 -2.91
N ILE A 70 3.87 17.97 -3.15
CA ILE A 70 2.95 17.44 -2.16
C ILE A 70 2.42 16.08 -2.58
N LEU A 71 2.08 15.28 -1.58
CA LEU A 71 1.44 14.00 -1.71
C LEU A 71 0.00 14.12 -1.22
N PHE A 72 -0.94 13.95 -2.14
CA PHE A 72 -2.36 14.12 -1.88
C PHE A 72 -3.19 12.98 -2.48
N LYS A 73 -4.42 12.88 -1.99
CA LYS A 73 -5.46 11.99 -2.51
C LYS A 73 -6.77 12.75 -2.46
N THR A 74 -7.46 12.87 -3.59
CA THR A 74 -8.79 13.48 -3.67
C THR A 74 -9.86 12.46 -3.31
N GLU A 75 -11.03 12.94 -2.88
CA GLU A 75 -12.20 12.08 -2.73
C GLU A 75 -12.86 11.78 -4.09
N ASP A 76 -12.67 12.66 -5.09
CA ASP A 76 -13.10 12.42 -6.46
C ASP A 76 -12.26 11.33 -7.15
N ASP A 77 -12.95 10.28 -7.62
CA ASP A 77 -12.37 9.07 -8.23
C ASP A 77 -11.53 9.34 -9.48
N ALA A 78 -11.80 10.44 -10.22
CA ALA A 78 -11.06 10.79 -11.44
C ALA A 78 -9.56 11.05 -11.21
N LEU A 79 -9.19 11.52 -10.02
CA LEU A 79 -7.80 11.75 -9.63
C LEU A 79 -7.23 10.57 -8.82
N SER A 80 -8.04 9.96 -7.96
CA SER A 80 -7.61 9.00 -6.94
C SER A 80 -7.73 7.52 -7.29
N ALA A 81 -8.34 7.17 -8.43
CA ALA A 81 -8.52 5.76 -8.84
C ALA A 81 -7.22 4.94 -8.86
N GLN A 82 -6.04 5.58 -8.94
CA GLN A 82 -4.73 4.91 -8.99
C GLN A 82 -3.88 5.06 -7.71
N GLY A 83 -4.43 5.68 -6.65
CA GLY A 83 -3.77 5.87 -5.36
C GLY A 83 -3.24 7.29 -5.13
N TRP A 84 -2.15 7.41 -4.39
CA TRP A 84 -1.55 8.69 -4.01
C TRP A 84 -0.90 9.41 -5.20
N ILE A 85 -1.18 10.70 -5.35
CA ILE A 85 -0.62 11.56 -6.40
C ILE A 85 0.45 12.48 -5.79
N MET A 86 1.60 12.59 -6.46
CA MET A 86 2.69 13.47 -6.07
C MET A 86 2.99 14.49 -7.16
N HIS A 87 2.61 15.76 -6.94
CA HIS A 87 2.81 16.85 -7.90
C HIS A 87 3.19 18.16 -7.20
N ARG A 88 3.64 19.14 -7.99
CA ARG A 88 4.06 20.45 -7.51
C ARG A 88 2.89 21.43 -7.47
N ILE A 89 2.82 22.24 -6.42
CA ILE A 89 1.89 23.37 -6.34
C ILE A 89 2.43 24.50 -7.20
N ILE A 90 1.63 24.96 -8.15
CA ILE A 90 2.00 26.06 -9.04
C ILE A 90 1.27 27.37 -8.71
N ALA A 91 0.09 27.28 -8.08
CA ALA A 91 -0.73 28.43 -7.73
C ALA A 91 -1.75 28.07 -6.63
N GLY A 92 -2.40 29.09 -6.08
CA GLY A 92 -3.46 28.96 -5.09
C GLY A 92 -3.00 29.18 -3.65
N ASP A 93 -3.95 29.03 -2.74
CA ASP A 93 -3.78 29.25 -1.31
C ASP A 93 -4.69 28.30 -0.51
N VAL A 94 -4.68 28.42 0.81
CA VAL A 94 -5.47 27.56 1.70
C VAL A 94 -6.98 27.81 1.55
N GLU A 95 -7.40 29.02 1.15
CA GLU A 95 -8.81 29.40 1.06
C GLU A 95 -9.43 28.99 -0.28
N LYS A 96 -8.72 29.21 -1.38
CA LYS A 96 -9.15 28.92 -2.76
C LYS A 96 -8.78 27.51 -3.20
N GLY A 97 -7.91 26.84 -2.46
CA GLY A 97 -7.32 25.56 -2.83
C GLY A 97 -6.10 25.71 -3.73
N PHE A 98 -5.38 24.61 -3.92
CA PHE A 98 -4.11 24.57 -4.63
C PHE A 98 -4.28 24.00 -6.03
N ILE A 99 -3.62 24.64 -7.00
CA ILE A 99 -3.47 24.12 -8.37
C ILE A 99 -2.18 23.34 -8.43
N THR A 100 -2.27 22.08 -8.83
CA THR A 100 -1.15 21.15 -8.88
C THR A 100 -0.82 20.77 -10.31
N LYS A 101 0.47 20.49 -10.56
CA LYS A 101 0.95 20.08 -11.86
C LYS A 101 2.17 19.19 -11.70
N GLY A 102 2.20 18.07 -12.45
CA GLY A 102 3.41 17.28 -12.63
C GLY A 102 4.44 18.06 -13.46
N ASP A 103 5.71 18.05 -13.05
CA ASP A 103 6.78 18.79 -13.73
C ASP A 103 6.91 18.45 -15.24
N ALA A 104 6.58 17.23 -15.64
CA ALA A 104 6.58 16.78 -17.03
C ALA A 104 5.26 17.02 -17.78
N ASN A 105 4.18 17.38 -17.07
CA ASN A 105 2.87 17.55 -17.68
C ASN A 105 2.78 18.88 -18.42
N LYS A 106 2.00 18.95 -19.51
CA LYS A 106 1.75 20.23 -20.23
C LYS A 106 0.73 21.08 -19.49
N ASN A 107 -0.39 20.47 -19.14
CA ASN A 107 -1.54 21.10 -18.49
C ASN A 107 -1.51 20.88 -16.98
N THR A 108 -2.30 21.66 -16.24
CA THR A 108 -2.49 21.46 -14.79
C THR A 108 -3.35 20.21 -14.56
N ASP A 109 -3.30 19.66 -13.34
CA ASP A 109 -4.14 18.50 -12.99
C ASP A 109 -5.63 18.87 -13.09
N GLN A 110 -5.97 20.10 -12.72
CA GLN A 110 -7.31 20.67 -12.76
C GLN A 110 -7.81 20.82 -14.20
N ASP A 111 -7.01 21.37 -15.11
CA ASP A 111 -7.41 21.55 -16.51
C ASP A 111 -7.51 20.20 -17.24
N SER A 112 -6.56 19.29 -16.97
CA SER A 112 -6.47 18.02 -17.70
C SER A 112 -7.63 17.07 -17.38
N ARG A 113 -8.18 17.16 -16.16
CA ARG A 113 -9.19 16.22 -15.65
C ARG A 113 -10.49 16.91 -15.25
N ASN A 114 -10.62 18.21 -15.50
CA ASN A 114 -11.77 19.03 -15.12
C ASN A 114 -12.14 18.87 -13.64
N THR A 115 -11.12 18.92 -12.77
CA THR A 115 -11.28 18.70 -11.32
C THR A 115 -11.13 20.00 -10.55
N GLN A 116 -11.72 20.05 -9.35
CA GLN A 116 -11.60 21.19 -8.45
C GLN A 116 -10.16 21.39 -7.94
N ALA A 117 -9.88 22.59 -7.43
CA ALA A 117 -8.62 22.89 -6.75
C ALA A 117 -8.40 21.95 -5.56
N ILE A 118 -7.15 21.56 -5.31
CA ILE A 118 -6.81 20.62 -4.24
C ILE A 118 -6.95 21.33 -2.90
N LYS A 119 -7.88 20.86 -2.07
CA LYS A 119 -8.07 21.38 -0.71
C LYS A 119 -6.90 21.00 0.18
N ARG A 120 -6.60 21.85 1.17
CA ARG A 120 -5.51 21.60 2.14
C ARG A 120 -5.66 20.27 2.87
N GLU A 121 -6.89 19.86 3.17
CA GLU A 121 -7.22 18.61 3.88
C GLU A 121 -6.87 17.33 3.09
N TRP A 122 -6.82 17.40 1.77
CA TRP A 122 -6.45 16.29 0.89
C TRP A 122 -4.94 16.07 0.85
N VAL A 123 -4.15 17.09 1.22
CA VAL A 123 -2.70 17.05 1.29
C VAL A 123 -2.26 16.36 2.57
N LYS A 124 -1.62 15.19 2.43
CA LYS A 124 -1.20 14.36 3.59
C LYS A 124 0.28 14.45 3.89
N ALA A 125 1.12 14.73 2.90
CA ALA A 125 2.55 14.85 3.11
C ALA A 125 3.19 15.82 2.11
N LYS A 126 4.39 16.28 2.43
CA LYS A 126 5.25 17.09 1.57
C LYS A 126 6.59 16.39 1.40
N THR A 127 7.18 16.45 0.22
CA THR A 127 8.51 15.88 -0.01
C THR A 127 9.57 16.62 0.81
N LEU A 128 10.50 15.88 1.40
CA LEU A 128 11.65 16.47 2.05
C LEU A 128 12.58 17.06 0.98
N THR A 129 12.74 18.38 1.00
CA THR A 129 13.55 19.14 0.04
C THR A 129 14.68 19.82 0.79
N TRP A 130 15.88 19.78 0.19
CA TRP A 130 17.03 20.56 0.64
C TRP A 130 17.41 21.52 -0.49
N GLY A 131 17.02 22.79 -0.32
CA GLY A 131 17.15 23.80 -1.38
C GLY A 131 16.32 23.42 -2.59
N THR A 132 16.97 23.21 -3.74
CA THR A 132 16.33 22.79 -5.00
C THR A 132 16.26 21.27 -5.18
N HIS A 133 16.92 20.50 -4.31
CA HIS A 133 17.04 19.04 -4.46
C HIS A 133 16.00 18.31 -3.60
N VAL A 134 15.35 17.31 -4.18
CA VAL A 134 14.44 16.40 -3.46
C VAL A 134 15.25 15.23 -2.92
N LEU A 135 15.08 14.92 -1.62
CA LEU A 135 15.74 13.75 -1.04
C LEU A 135 15.07 12.47 -1.55
N LYS A 136 15.80 11.72 -2.37
CA LYS A 136 15.33 10.48 -2.97
C LYS A 136 16.43 9.43 -3.03
N CYS A 137 16.01 8.17 -3.04
CA CYS A 137 16.86 7.03 -3.36
C CYS A 137 16.40 6.42 -4.68
N PRO A 138 17.19 6.56 -5.76
CA PRO A 138 16.83 5.99 -7.05
C PRO A 138 16.69 4.47 -6.98
N LEU A 139 15.78 3.92 -7.78
CA LEU A 139 15.54 2.48 -7.98
C LEU A 139 15.09 1.67 -6.74
N LEU A 140 15.19 2.20 -5.51
CA LEU A 140 14.79 1.50 -4.29
C LEU A 140 13.26 1.32 -4.15
N GLY A 141 12.47 1.98 -4.99
CA GLY A 141 11.02 1.82 -5.04
C GLY A 141 10.54 0.59 -5.82
N TYR A 142 11.37 0.01 -6.69
CA TYR A 142 10.97 -1.12 -7.54
C TYR A 142 10.47 -2.36 -6.78
N PRO A 143 11.10 -2.79 -5.66
CA PRO A 143 10.57 -3.89 -4.86
C PRO A 143 9.12 -3.63 -4.38
N SER A 144 8.82 -2.39 -4.01
CA SER A 144 7.45 -1.99 -3.63
C SER A 144 6.48 -2.02 -4.83
N LEU A 145 6.93 -1.60 -6.01
CA LEU A 145 6.11 -1.64 -7.23
C LEU A 145 5.82 -3.08 -7.67
N TRP A 146 6.80 -3.97 -7.57
CA TRP A 146 6.62 -5.39 -7.87
C TRP A 146 5.67 -6.04 -6.86
N THR A 147 5.90 -5.84 -5.57
CA THR A 147 5.00 -6.37 -4.54
C THR A 147 3.58 -5.82 -4.65
N ALA A 148 3.39 -4.57 -5.08
CA ALA A 148 2.06 -4.01 -5.36
C ALA A 148 1.34 -4.75 -6.50
N LYS A 149 2.05 -5.18 -7.56
CA LYS A 149 1.50 -6.03 -8.63
C LYS A 149 1.03 -7.38 -8.10
N TYR A 150 1.74 -7.93 -7.11
CA TYR A 150 1.43 -9.23 -6.50
C TYR A 150 0.61 -9.13 -5.20
N ARG A 151 0.16 -7.93 -4.80
CA ARG A 151 -0.63 -7.70 -3.58
C ARG A 151 -1.98 -8.43 -3.63
N GLN A 152 -2.55 -8.57 -4.83
CA GLN A 152 -3.78 -9.35 -5.05
C GLN A 152 -3.50 -10.86 -5.15
N SER A 153 -2.23 -11.28 -5.20
CA SER A 153 -1.91 -12.70 -5.20
C SER A 153 -2.00 -13.23 -3.76
N PRO A 154 -2.87 -14.21 -3.47
CA PRO A 154 -3.06 -14.74 -2.12
C PRO A 154 -1.81 -15.47 -1.58
N TYR A 155 -0.83 -15.76 -2.43
CA TYR A 155 0.34 -16.57 -2.09
C TYR A 155 1.57 -15.78 -1.63
N LEU A 156 1.57 -14.44 -1.75
CA LEU A 156 2.77 -13.64 -1.47
C LEU A 156 3.17 -13.66 0.01
N LEU A 157 2.22 -13.48 0.93
CA LEU A 157 2.47 -13.53 2.38
C LEU A 157 2.88 -14.93 2.86
N PRO A 158 2.19 -16.02 2.49
CA PRO A 158 2.63 -17.39 2.79
C PRO A 158 4.03 -17.70 2.24
N GLY A 159 4.36 -17.24 1.04
CA GLY A 159 5.67 -17.43 0.42
C GLY A 159 6.80 -16.75 1.20
N PHE A 160 6.60 -15.49 1.61
CA PHE A 160 7.56 -14.78 2.47
C PHE A 160 7.69 -15.43 3.85
N ALA A 161 6.59 -15.89 4.44
CA ALA A 161 6.60 -16.59 5.72
C ALA A 161 7.41 -17.90 5.63
N LEU A 162 7.17 -18.72 4.61
CA LEU A 162 7.91 -19.96 4.36
C LEU A 162 9.41 -19.68 4.17
N LEU A 163 9.76 -18.67 3.38
CA LEU A 163 11.16 -18.27 3.17
C LEU A 163 11.83 -17.82 4.47
N LEU A 164 11.14 -17.01 5.29
CA LEU A 164 11.62 -16.62 6.62
C LEU A 164 11.81 -17.85 7.54
N THR A 165 10.87 -18.80 7.53
CA THR A 165 11.00 -20.05 8.30
C THR A 165 12.23 -20.85 7.85
N VAL A 166 12.49 -20.96 6.55
CA VAL A 166 13.68 -21.65 6.01
C VAL A 166 14.98 -20.93 6.41
N VAL A 167 14.99 -19.60 6.35
CA VAL A 167 16.15 -18.80 6.79
C VAL A 167 16.40 -18.94 8.29
N LEU A 168 15.36 -18.94 9.12
CA LEU A 168 15.48 -19.16 10.56
C LEU A 168 16.01 -20.57 10.88
N ILE A 169 15.50 -21.60 10.20
CA ILE A 169 16.00 -22.98 10.38
C ILE A 169 17.47 -23.10 9.96
N THR A 170 17.86 -22.52 8.83
CA THR A 170 19.25 -22.60 8.32
C THR A 170 20.23 -21.80 9.18
N THR A 171 19.82 -20.65 9.70
CA THR A 171 20.64 -19.82 10.60
C THR A 171 20.75 -20.41 12.01
N ASP A 172 19.70 -21.05 12.52
CA ASP A 172 19.76 -21.76 13.81
C ASP A 172 20.57 -23.06 13.70
N GLY A 173 20.52 -23.74 12.55
CA GLY A 173 21.38 -24.87 12.23
C GLY A 173 22.88 -24.55 12.15
N GLN A 174 23.27 -23.28 12.04
CA GLN A 174 24.66 -22.84 12.10
C GLN A 174 25.16 -22.59 13.54
N LYS A 175 24.28 -22.42 14.52
CA LYS A 175 24.69 -22.31 15.93
C LYS A 175 24.76 -23.70 16.57
N ASN A 176 26.00 -24.14 16.76
CA ASN A 176 26.46 -25.30 17.55
C ASN A 176 26.42 -26.69 16.88
N LYS A 177 27.53 -27.02 16.20
CA LYS A 177 28.16 -28.35 16.25
C LYS A 177 28.87 -28.62 17.60
N GLY A 178 28.29 -28.16 18.70
CA GLY A 178 28.69 -28.53 20.05
C GLY A 178 27.53 -29.30 20.66
N LYS A 179 27.75 -30.58 21.02
CA LYS A 179 26.74 -31.48 21.60
C LYS A 179 26.10 -30.87 22.86
N SER A 180 25.06 -30.07 22.70
CA SER A 180 24.17 -29.68 23.80
C SER A 180 23.11 -30.76 23.93
N LYS A 181 23.00 -31.41 25.09
CA LYS A 181 21.84 -32.26 25.43
C LYS A 181 20.60 -31.37 25.29
N LYS A 182 19.83 -31.55 24.21
CA LYS A 182 18.52 -30.89 24.06
C LYS A 182 17.72 -31.12 25.33
N SER A 183 17.28 -30.03 25.95
CA SER A 183 16.51 -30.12 27.19
C SER A 183 15.17 -30.80 26.87
N LYS A 184 14.62 -31.61 27.79
CA LYS A 184 13.28 -32.22 27.59
C LYS A 184 12.18 -31.17 27.35
N LEU A 185 12.43 -29.90 27.65
CA LEU A 185 11.54 -28.76 27.45
C LEU A 185 11.64 -28.14 26.04
N ASP A 186 12.71 -28.41 25.28
CA ASP A 186 12.89 -27.86 23.93
C ASP A 186 11.91 -28.51 22.93
N LEU A 187 11.63 -29.80 23.12
CA LEU A 187 10.79 -30.56 22.20
C LEU A 187 9.30 -30.13 22.26
N PRO A 188 8.66 -30.00 23.45
CA PRO A 188 7.32 -29.42 23.57
C PRO A 188 7.24 -28.00 23.01
N LEU A 189 8.27 -27.16 23.24
CA LEU A 189 8.31 -25.79 22.74
C LEU A 189 8.35 -25.74 21.20
N ILE A 190 9.11 -26.63 20.57
CA ILE A 190 9.16 -26.75 19.10
C ILE A 190 7.81 -27.20 18.55
N TYR A 191 7.14 -28.17 19.20
CA TYR A 191 5.80 -28.60 18.78
C TYR A 191 4.76 -27.48 18.92
N ILE A 192 4.76 -26.77 20.05
CA ILE A 192 3.86 -25.63 20.28
C ILE A 192 4.16 -24.50 19.27
N GLY A 193 5.44 -24.17 19.06
CA GLY A 193 5.85 -23.13 18.10
C GLY A 193 5.46 -23.48 16.66
N SER A 194 5.72 -24.71 16.24
CA SER A 194 5.37 -25.19 14.90
C SER A 194 3.85 -25.24 14.67
N GLY A 195 3.07 -25.71 15.65
CA GLY A 195 1.61 -25.70 15.60
C GLY A 195 1.01 -24.29 15.54
N LEU A 196 1.58 -23.35 16.28
CA LEU A 196 1.15 -21.95 16.27
C LEU A 196 1.42 -21.30 14.91
N VAL A 197 2.59 -21.54 14.31
CA VAL A 197 2.93 -21.04 12.96
C VAL A 197 1.99 -21.63 11.89
N ILE A 198 1.71 -22.93 11.94
CA ILE A 198 0.78 -23.59 11.01
C ILE A 198 -0.64 -23.01 11.18
N SER A 199 -1.10 -22.81 12.42
CA SER A 199 -2.40 -22.21 12.70
C SER A 199 -2.50 -20.78 12.17
N LEU A 200 -1.46 -19.97 12.35
CA LEU A 200 -1.38 -18.60 11.83
C LEU A 200 -1.39 -18.57 10.30
N LEU A 201 -0.70 -19.52 9.64
CA LEU A 201 -0.71 -19.67 8.19
C LEU A 201 -2.11 -20.04 7.67
N LEU A 202 -2.80 -20.97 8.33
CA LEU A 202 -4.17 -21.34 7.98
C LEU A 202 -5.15 -20.17 8.18
N LEU A 203 -5.06 -19.47 9.31
CA LEU A 203 -5.88 -18.30 9.61
C LEU A 203 -5.68 -17.20 8.56
N ALA A 204 -4.42 -16.90 8.20
CA ALA A 204 -4.10 -15.92 7.17
C ALA A 204 -4.67 -16.35 5.80
N SER A 205 -4.54 -17.62 5.44
CA SER A 205 -5.12 -18.17 4.21
C SER A 205 -6.64 -17.98 4.18
N MET A 206 -7.34 -18.30 5.27
CA MET A 206 -8.80 -18.15 5.36
C MET A 206 -9.26 -16.69 5.25
N LEU A 207 -8.51 -15.76 5.85
CA LEU A 207 -8.80 -14.33 5.72
C LEU A 207 -8.59 -13.82 4.28
N THR A 208 -7.60 -14.36 3.56
CA THR A 208 -7.34 -13.98 2.17
C THR A 208 -8.34 -14.57 1.18
N THR A 209 -8.91 -15.74 1.45
CA THR A 209 -9.96 -16.35 0.62
C THR A 209 -11.37 -15.83 0.95
N SER A 210 -11.52 -14.99 1.98
CA SER A 210 -12.78 -14.29 2.25
C SER A 210 -13.05 -13.27 1.14
N GLN A 211 -13.78 -13.71 0.12
CA GLN A 211 -14.23 -12.84 -0.96
C GLN A 211 -15.39 -11.97 -0.47
N LYS A 212 -15.19 -10.65 -0.44
CA LYS A 212 -16.28 -9.69 -0.25
C LYS A 212 -16.96 -9.46 -1.59
N ILE A 213 -18.20 -9.90 -1.72
CA ILE A 213 -19.05 -9.56 -2.86
C ILE A 213 -19.69 -8.20 -2.54
N ASN A 214 -19.17 -7.14 -3.15
CA ASN A 214 -19.82 -5.83 -3.09
C ASN A 214 -20.94 -5.78 -4.12
N LEU A 215 -22.18 -5.72 -3.65
CA LEU A 215 -23.35 -5.48 -4.49
C LEU A 215 -23.60 -3.98 -4.49
N GLU A 216 -23.16 -3.31 -5.55
CA GLU A 216 -23.42 -1.89 -5.77
C GLU A 216 -24.78 -1.76 -6.47
N TYR A 217 -25.72 -1.06 -5.84
CA TYR A 217 -27.05 -0.80 -6.40
C TYR A 217 -27.34 0.69 -6.32
N GLU A 218 -27.89 1.23 -7.41
CA GLU A 218 -28.32 2.62 -7.48
C GLU A 218 -29.84 2.70 -7.29
N VAL A 219 -30.29 3.68 -6.50
CA VAL A 219 -31.72 3.94 -6.27
C VAL A 219 -32.04 5.35 -6.76
N ALA A 220 -32.96 5.45 -7.72
CA ALA A 220 -33.46 6.73 -8.23
C ALA A 220 -34.96 6.88 -7.90
N ASN A 221 -35.38 8.09 -7.49
CA ASN A 221 -36.79 8.42 -7.24
C ASN A 221 -37.58 8.76 -8.51
N GLN A 222 -36.99 8.62 -9.69
CA GLN A 222 -37.60 8.88 -10.99
C GLN A 222 -37.52 7.62 -11.86
N GLN A 223 -38.50 7.42 -12.75
CA GLN A 223 -38.47 6.31 -13.71
C GLN A 223 -37.28 6.50 -14.67
N GLY A 224 -36.24 5.67 -14.49
CA GLY A 224 -35.05 5.67 -15.33
C GLY A 224 -34.93 4.37 -16.12
N ILE A 225 -34.45 4.47 -17.36
CA ILE A 225 -34.05 3.31 -18.16
C ILE A 225 -32.69 2.84 -17.61
N LEU A 226 -32.61 1.62 -17.09
CA LEU A 226 -31.34 1.00 -16.67
C LEU A 226 -30.51 0.63 -17.89
N GLN A 227 -29.87 1.63 -18.52
CA GLN A 227 -29.09 1.43 -19.71
C GLN A 227 -27.74 0.79 -19.36
N GLY A 228 -27.50 -0.43 -19.85
CA GLY A 228 -26.27 -1.19 -19.60
C GLY A 228 -26.41 -2.35 -18.60
N SER A 229 -27.58 -2.56 -17.99
CA SER A 229 -27.86 -3.77 -17.21
C SER A 229 -28.59 -4.82 -18.05
N ALA A 230 -28.30 -6.10 -17.83
CA ALA A 230 -28.95 -7.23 -18.53
C ALA A 230 -30.43 -7.42 -18.15
N ILE A 231 -31.00 -6.49 -17.36
CA ILE A 231 -32.32 -6.61 -16.72
C ILE A 231 -33.44 -5.99 -17.59
N GLY A 232 -33.10 -5.14 -18.57
CA GLY A 232 -34.07 -4.52 -19.47
C GLY A 232 -34.83 -3.34 -18.82
N ILE A 233 -35.91 -2.89 -19.46
CA ILE A 233 -36.74 -1.77 -18.96
C ILE A 233 -37.82 -2.34 -18.03
N LEU A 234 -37.82 -1.94 -16.76
CA LEU A 234 -38.83 -2.34 -15.77
C LEU A 234 -39.84 -1.21 -15.52
N GLN A 235 -41.12 -1.56 -15.44
CA GLN A 235 -42.19 -0.63 -15.09
C GLN A 235 -42.41 -0.53 -13.57
N LYS A 236 -43.12 0.53 -13.15
CA LYS A 236 -43.38 0.78 -11.72
C LYS A 236 -44.28 -0.32 -11.14
N GLY A 237 -43.73 -1.11 -10.22
CA GLY A 237 -44.42 -2.22 -9.56
C GLY A 237 -44.04 -3.60 -10.09
N GLU A 238 -43.19 -3.68 -11.13
CA GLU A 238 -42.65 -4.95 -11.60
C GLU A 238 -41.43 -5.36 -10.76
N THR A 239 -41.39 -6.64 -10.38
CA THR A 239 -40.24 -7.27 -9.74
C THR A 239 -39.62 -8.26 -10.73
N ALA A 240 -38.29 -8.25 -10.84
CA ALA A 240 -37.56 -9.19 -11.68
C ALA A 240 -36.51 -9.93 -10.85
N GLU A 241 -36.66 -11.24 -10.73
CA GLU A 241 -35.66 -12.10 -10.10
C GLU A 241 -34.70 -12.63 -11.17
N ARG A 242 -33.40 -12.47 -10.93
CA ARG A 242 -32.36 -12.98 -11.82
C ARG A 242 -31.23 -13.62 -11.03
N PHE A 243 -30.62 -14.61 -11.68
CA PHE A 243 -29.46 -15.30 -11.16
C PHE A 243 -28.23 -14.41 -11.30
N LEU A 244 -27.68 -13.92 -10.18
CA LEU A 244 -26.55 -13.00 -10.17
C LEU A 244 -25.21 -13.74 -10.33
N ALA A 245 -25.00 -14.83 -9.59
CA ALA A 245 -23.81 -15.66 -9.67
C ALA A 245 -24.04 -17.03 -9.02
N GLU A 246 -23.40 -18.08 -9.56
CA GLU A 246 -23.31 -19.38 -8.88
C GLU A 246 -22.06 -19.39 -7.99
N LEU A 247 -22.25 -19.35 -6.67
CA LEU A 247 -21.14 -19.51 -5.72
C LEU A 247 -20.78 -20.99 -5.59
N LYS A 248 -19.97 -21.46 -6.54
CA LYS A 248 -19.46 -22.83 -6.53
C LYS A 248 -18.14 -22.87 -5.78
N ASN A 249 -18.14 -23.41 -4.56
CA ASN A 249 -16.90 -23.68 -3.83
C ASN A 249 -16.20 -24.87 -4.49
N LYS A 250 -15.37 -24.62 -5.51
CA LYS A 250 -14.46 -25.63 -6.03
C LYS A 250 -13.33 -25.83 -5.01
N SER A 251 -13.63 -26.58 -3.95
CA SER A 251 -12.60 -27.12 -3.07
C SER A 251 -11.56 -27.86 -3.91
N PHE A 252 -10.28 -27.59 -3.64
CA PHE A 252 -9.15 -28.19 -4.36
C PHE A 252 -8.95 -29.69 -4.03
N CYS A 253 -9.71 -30.24 -3.08
CA CYS A 253 -9.76 -31.68 -2.82
C CYS A 253 -11.23 -32.13 -2.65
N PRO A 254 -11.63 -33.27 -3.26
CA PRO A 254 -12.90 -33.94 -2.97
C PRO A 254 -12.97 -34.46 -1.52
#